data_AF-A0A3A8RYS0-F1
#
_entry.id   AF-A0A3A8RYS0-F1
#
_cell.length_a   1.000
_cell.length_b   1.000
_cell.length_c   1.000
_cell.angle_alpha   90.00
_cell.angle_beta   90.00
_cell.angle_gamma   90.00
#
_symmetry.space_group_name_H-M   'P 1'
#
loop_
_entity.id
_entity.type
_entity.pdbx_description
1 polymer ?
#
loop_
_entity_poly.entity_id
_entity_poly.type
_entity_poly.pdbx_seq_one_letter_code
_entity_poly.pdbx_strand_id
1 'polypeptide(L)'
;MVAEPEESLKEGPSKGARASLTVVQTLHGITQGILLCSISNCQDGRAYVAVSLLGGGAGAAISLLATRSGMTQGQAAAINSGTVWGFGYGLASMSSFDLDGDSATGAVMVGALGFTGLGILVAEFARPTAGQVSLANSGGLWAGVVAGLLMATQSGETRDFIGIEQGVVGAGLLTFALVSRNLDISRGRVLLIDAGGILGGLVGLSAMFLALDSDHGDALLVGTAVGVLAGLGTTTFLTRDFDAPDNTPTVSVVPAALGRHGGMGLAVLGQF
;
A
#
# COMPACT_ATOMS: atom_id res chain seq x y z
N MET A 1 34.61 -22.61 7.74
CA MET A 1 33.15 -22.75 7.60
C MET A 1 32.62 -21.41 7.15
N VAL A 2 32.30 -21.29 5.86
CA VAL A 2 31.57 -20.13 5.33
C VAL A 2 30.12 -20.44 5.64
N ALA A 3 29.46 -19.60 6.43
CA ALA A 3 28.02 -19.71 6.65
C ALA A 3 27.35 -19.62 5.27
N GLU A 4 26.54 -20.63 4.93
CA GLU A 4 25.66 -20.54 3.77
C GLU A 4 24.77 -19.30 3.96
N PRO A 5 24.48 -18.54 2.89
CA PRO A 5 23.55 -17.42 2.99
C PRO A 5 22.22 -17.99 3.48
N GLU A 6 21.68 -17.44 4.58
CA GLU A 6 20.30 -17.71 4.99
C GLU A 6 19.41 -17.59 3.76
N GLU A 7 18.68 -18.66 3.44
CA GLU A 7 17.66 -18.63 2.40
C GLU A 7 16.69 -17.50 2.76
N SER A 8 16.82 -16.36 2.07
CA SER A 8 15.78 -15.31 2.06
C SER A 8 14.46 -16.03 1.85
N LEU A 9 13.59 -16.03 2.86
CA LEU A 9 12.35 -16.79 2.90
C LEU A 9 11.52 -16.50 1.64
N LYS A 10 11.65 -17.37 0.63
CA LYS A 10 10.91 -17.22 -0.62
C LYS A 10 9.45 -17.45 -0.32
N GLU A 11 8.63 -16.43 -0.50
CA GLU A 11 7.19 -16.56 -0.33
C GLU A 11 6.63 -17.63 -1.29
N GLY A 12 5.83 -18.54 -0.74
CA GLY A 12 5.09 -19.51 -1.53
C GLY A 12 3.83 -18.90 -2.17
N PRO A 13 3.26 -19.56 -3.20
CA PRO A 13 1.96 -19.19 -3.74
C PRO A 13 0.84 -19.21 -2.69
N SER A 14 -0.06 -18.23 -2.74
CA SER A 14 -1.17 -18.11 -1.78
C SER A 14 -2.51 -17.89 -2.47
N LYS A 15 -3.55 -18.58 -1.98
CA LYS A 15 -4.94 -18.33 -2.41
C LYS A 15 -5.40 -16.92 -2.06
N GLY A 16 -4.94 -16.39 -0.91
CA GLY A 16 -5.24 -15.02 -0.48
C GLY A 16 -4.66 -13.98 -1.43
N ALA A 17 -3.45 -14.22 -1.95
CA ALA A 17 -2.80 -13.33 -2.91
C ALA A 17 -3.62 -13.23 -4.20
N ARG A 18 -4.06 -14.39 -4.71
CA ARG A 18 -4.95 -14.48 -5.89
C ARG A 18 -6.26 -13.75 -5.66
N ALA A 19 -6.93 -13.98 -4.53
CA ALA A 19 -8.17 -13.29 -4.19
C ALA A 19 -7.99 -11.78 -4.10
N SER A 20 -6.92 -11.32 -3.43
CA SER A 20 -6.62 -9.89 -3.29
C SER A 20 -6.39 -9.21 -4.64
N LEU A 21 -5.58 -9.81 -5.53
CA LEU A 21 -5.38 -9.29 -6.89
C LEU A 21 -6.71 -9.26 -7.65
N THR A 22 -7.48 -10.35 -7.66
CA THR A 22 -8.75 -10.40 -8.38
C THR A 22 -9.69 -9.28 -7.94
N VAL A 23 -9.82 -9.02 -6.63
CA VAL A 23 -10.66 -7.91 -6.12
C VAL A 23 -10.16 -6.56 -6.63
N VAL A 24 -8.87 -6.26 -6.46
CA VAL A 24 -8.31 -4.96 -6.86
C VAL A 24 -8.40 -4.75 -8.37
N GLN A 25 -8.10 -5.77 -9.17
CA GLN A 25 -8.16 -5.67 -10.62
C GLN A 25 -9.60 -5.64 -11.16
N THR A 26 -10.57 -6.23 -10.45
CA THR A 26 -11.99 -6.04 -10.75
C THR A 26 -12.40 -4.58 -10.55
N LEU A 27 -12.02 -3.99 -9.42
CA LEU A 27 -12.29 -2.57 -9.14
C LEU A 27 -11.57 -1.67 -10.15
N HIS A 28 -10.30 -1.96 -10.46
CA HIS A 28 -9.56 -1.27 -11.50
C HIS A 28 -10.28 -1.34 -12.84
N GLY A 29 -10.72 -2.52 -13.27
CA GLY A 29 -11.48 -2.71 -14.50
C GLY A 29 -12.80 -1.93 -14.52
N ILE A 30 -13.55 -1.91 -13.42
CA ILE A 30 -14.76 -1.08 -13.28
C ILE A 30 -14.41 0.39 -13.49
N THR A 31 -13.41 0.90 -12.78
CA THR A 31 -12.99 2.30 -12.90
C THR A 31 -12.52 2.64 -14.31
N GLN A 32 -11.74 1.77 -14.94
CA GLN A 32 -11.32 1.93 -16.34
C GLN A 32 -12.52 1.98 -17.29
N GLY A 33 -13.55 1.17 -17.05
CA GLY A 33 -14.78 1.22 -17.83
C GLY A 33 -15.53 2.55 -17.69
N ILE A 34 -15.58 3.11 -16.48
CA ILE A 34 -16.17 4.44 -16.22
C ILE A 34 -15.38 5.53 -16.97
N LEU A 35 -14.05 5.55 -16.83
CA LEU A 35 -13.18 6.53 -17.47
C LEU A 35 -13.27 6.45 -19.00
N LEU A 36 -13.30 5.23 -19.56
CA LEU A 36 -13.47 5.02 -20.99
C LEU A 36 -14.81 5.54 -21.50
N CYS A 37 -15.90 5.32 -20.76
CA CYS A 37 -17.22 5.84 -21.15
C CYS A 37 -17.26 7.37 -21.09
N SER A 38 -16.58 7.97 -20.11
CA SER A 38 -16.44 9.43 -19.98
C SER A 38 -15.77 10.02 -21.21
N ILE A 39 -14.59 9.50 -21.60
CA ILE A 39 -13.85 9.96 -22.80
C ILE A 39 -14.64 9.68 -24.09
N SER A 40 -15.41 8.59 -24.12
CA SER A 40 -16.25 8.22 -25.26
C SER A 40 -17.56 9.01 -25.33
N ASN A 41 -17.78 9.98 -24.43
CA ASN A 41 -18.98 10.81 -24.36
C ASN A 41 -20.30 9.99 -24.28
N CYS A 42 -20.29 8.91 -23.49
CA CYS A 42 -21.48 8.11 -23.21
C CYS A 42 -22.63 8.98 -22.65
N GLN A 43 -23.78 8.99 -23.32
CA GLN A 43 -24.93 9.83 -22.94
C GLN A 43 -25.96 9.12 -22.04
N ASP A 44 -25.88 7.79 -21.90
CA ASP A 44 -26.84 6.98 -21.13
C ASP A 44 -26.14 6.31 -19.94
N GLY A 45 -26.77 6.37 -18.76
CA GLY A 45 -26.33 5.64 -17.58
C GLY A 45 -26.22 4.12 -17.80
N ARG A 46 -27.03 3.56 -18.71
CA ARG A 46 -26.91 2.14 -19.10
C ARG A 46 -25.56 1.84 -19.76
N ALA A 47 -25.01 2.78 -20.53
CA ALA A 47 -23.70 2.63 -21.15
C ALA A 47 -22.60 2.61 -20.07
N TYR A 48 -22.65 3.53 -19.10
CA TYR A 48 -21.73 3.52 -17.96
C TYR A 48 -21.75 2.19 -17.22
N VAL A 49 -22.93 1.68 -16.87
CA VAL A 49 -23.07 0.39 -16.17
C VAL A 49 -22.53 -0.75 -17.02
N ALA A 50 -22.87 -0.81 -18.31
CA ALA A 50 -22.44 -1.88 -19.20
C ALA A 50 -20.91 -1.92 -19.37
N VAL A 51 -20.28 -0.78 -19.63
CA VAL A 51 -18.82 -0.69 -19.82
C VAL A 51 -18.09 -0.94 -18.49
N SER A 52 -18.63 -0.48 -17.36
CA SER A 52 -18.10 -0.78 -16.02
C SER A 52 -18.13 -2.27 -15.70
N LEU A 53 -19.26 -2.94 -15.97
CA LEU A 53 -19.40 -4.39 -15.77
C LEU A 53 -18.46 -5.18 -16.69
N LEU A 54 -18.34 -4.76 -17.94
CA LEU A 54 -17.40 -5.35 -18.89
C LEU A 54 -15.95 -5.23 -18.40
N GLY A 55 -15.56 -4.03 -17.98
CA GLY A 55 -14.22 -3.76 -17.43
C GLY A 55 -13.94 -4.56 -16.16
N GLY A 56 -14.89 -4.58 -15.21
CA GLY A 56 -14.79 -5.38 -13.99
C GLY A 56 -14.68 -6.88 -14.26
N GLY A 57 -15.51 -7.39 -15.17
CA GLY A 57 -15.45 -8.78 -15.63
C GLY A 57 -14.12 -9.12 -16.28
N ALA A 58 -13.58 -8.24 -17.12
CA ALA A 58 -12.27 -8.41 -17.74
C ALA A 58 -11.14 -8.44 -16.69
N GLY A 59 -11.13 -7.50 -15.74
CA GLY A 59 -10.15 -7.46 -14.66
C GLY A 59 -10.17 -8.71 -13.78
N ALA A 60 -11.36 -9.19 -13.42
CA ALA A 60 -11.54 -10.43 -12.68
C ALA A 60 -11.02 -11.65 -13.47
N ALA A 61 -11.47 -11.79 -14.73
CA ALA A 61 -11.14 -12.92 -15.58
C ALA A 61 -9.63 -12.98 -15.86
N ILE A 62 -9.01 -11.87 -16.27
CA ILE A 62 -7.57 -11.80 -16.54
C ILE A 62 -6.78 -12.18 -15.29
N SER A 63 -7.12 -11.64 -14.12
CA SER A 63 -6.43 -11.97 -12.86
C SER A 63 -6.54 -13.46 -12.51
N LEU A 64 -7.73 -14.04 -12.66
CA LEU A 64 -7.94 -15.47 -12.36
C LEU A 64 -7.21 -16.39 -13.34
N LEU A 65 -7.17 -16.03 -14.63
CA LEU A 65 -6.51 -16.76 -15.70
C LEU A 65 -4.99 -16.68 -15.59
N ALA A 66 -4.45 -15.46 -15.41
CA ALA A 66 -3.02 -15.20 -15.36
C ALA A 66 -2.36 -15.82 -14.11
N THR A 67 -3.11 -15.97 -13.01
CA THR A 67 -2.57 -16.50 -11.74
C THR A 67 -2.86 -17.97 -11.50
N ARG A 68 -3.28 -18.72 -12.54
CA ARG A 68 -3.59 -20.17 -12.41
C ARG A 68 -2.41 -21.00 -11.91
N SER A 69 -1.19 -20.62 -12.29
CA SER A 69 0.07 -21.26 -11.87
C SER A 69 0.48 -20.93 -10.43
N GLY A 70 -0.29 -20.10 -9.72
CA GLY A 70 0.05 -19.59 -8.40
C GLY A 70 0.60 -18.17 -8.45
N MET A 71 0.53 -17.49 -7.32
CA MET A 71 1.05 -16.13 -7.15
C MET A 71 1.39 -15.91 -5.68
N THR A 72 2.53 -15.26 -5.41
CA THR A 72 2.96 -14.94 -4.04
C THR A 72 2.24 -13.69 -3.52
N GLN A 73 2.28 -13.46 -2.21
CA GLN A 73 1.67 -12.27 -1.62
C GLN A 73 2.36 -10.99 -2.07
N GLY A 74 3.69 -11.00 -2.16
CA GLY A 74 4.48 -9.88 -2.66
C GLY A 74 4.25 -9.57 -4.14
N GLN A 75 4.07 -10.57 -4.99
CA GLN A 75 3.68 -10.34 -6.40
C GLN A 75 2.32 -9.64 -6.50
N ALA A 76 1.30 -10.16 -5.80
CA ALA A 76 -0.02 -9.54 -5.76
C ALA A 76 0.04 -8.11 -5.21
N ALA A 77 0.81 -7.91 -4.13
CA ALA A 77 1.01 -6.62 -3.51
C ALA A 77 1.69 -5.62 -4.46
N ALA A 78 2.71 -6.04 -5.21
CA ALA A 78 3.41 -5.19 -6.17
C ALA A 78 2.49 -4.72 -7.31
N ILE A 79 1.69 -5.64 -7.87
CA ILE A 79 0.73 -5.31 -8.93
C ILE A 79 -0.35 -4.36 -8.39
N ASN A 80 -0.96 -4.69 -7.24
CA ASN A 80 -1.98 -3.86 -6.62
C ASN A 80 -1.47 -2.49 -6.21
N SER A 81 -0.25 -2.43 -5.67
CA SER A 81 0.45 -1.18 -5.36
C SER A 81 0.62 -0.32 -6.61
N GLY A 82 1.09 -0.91 -7.71
CA GLY A 82 1.19 -0.25 -9.00
C GLY A 82 -0.16 0.33 -9.46
N THR A 83 -1.23 -0.44 -9.37
CA THR A 83 -2.58 0.06 -9.70
C THR A 83 -2.99 1.27 -8.85
N VAL A 84 -2.82 1.20 -7.53
CA VAL A 84 -3.25 2.27 -6.60
C VAL A 84 -2.40 3.53 -6.78
N TRP A 85 -1.08 3.40 -6.81
CA TRP A 85 -0.19 4.55 -7.04
C TRP A 85 -0.41 5.13 -8.44
N GLY A 86 -0.62 4.31 -9.46
CA GLY A 86 -0.96 4.77 -10.80
C GLY A 86 -2.18 5.68 -10.85
N PHE A 87 -3.24 5.31 -10.12
CA PHE A 87 -4.40 6.18 -9.95
C PHE A 87 -4.04 7.48 -9.24
N GLY A 88 -3.28 7.40 -8.15
CA GLY A 88 -2.81 8.58 -7.41
C GLY A 88 -2.01 9.56 -8.28
N TYR A 89 -0.99 9.08 -8.97
CA TYR A 89 -0.19 9.87 -9.91
C TYR A 89 -1.02 10.42 -11.06
N GLY A 90 -1.95 9.62 -11.59
CA GLY A 90 -2.86 10.05 -12.65
C GLY A 90 -3.76 11.21 -12.19
N LEU A 91 -4.33 11.13 -10.99
CA LEU A 91 -5.13 12.21 -10.40
C LEU A 91 -4.28 13.44 -10.10
N ALA A 92 -3.11 13.27 -9.51
CA ALA A 92 -2.19 14.36 -9.21
C ALA A 92 -1.73 15.09 -10.47
N SER A 93 -1.53 14.34 -11.57
CA SER A 93 -1.13 14.90 -12.87
C SER A 93 -2.14 15.91 -13.44
N MET A 94 -3.42 15.81 -13.06
CA MET A 94 -4.44 16.77 -13.46
C MET A 94 -4.08 18.19 -13.00
N SER A 95 -3.65 18.33 -11.75
CA SER A 95 -3.24 19.63 -11.23
C SER A 95 -1.82 20.00 -11.64
N SER A 96 -0.88 19.05 -11.67
CA SER A 96 0.53 19.32 -12.01
C SER A 96 0.74 19.77 -13.46
N PHE A 97 -0.10 19.29 -14.38
CA PHE A 97 -0.02 19.62 -15.79
C PHE A 97 -1.19 20.48 -16.29
N ASP A 98 -2.06 20.95 -15.39
CA ASP A 98 -3.24 21.77 -15.71
C ASP A 98 -4.13 21.10 -16.79
N LEU A 99 -4.46 19.83 -16.56
CA LEU A 99 -5.27 19.02 -17.45
C LEU A 99 -6.75 19.12 -17.07
N ASP A 100 -7.60 19.19 -18.09
CA ASP A 100 -9.04 19.23 -17.96
C ASP A 100 -9.74 18.23 -18.90
N GLY A 101 -11.02 17.99 -18.64
CA GLY A 101 -11.90 17.15 -19.46
C GLY A 101 -11.32 15.76 -19.80
N ASP A 102 -11.26 15.46 -21.09
CA ASP A 102 -10.79 14.16 -21.60
C ASP A 102 -9.29 13.96 -21.36
N SER A 103 -8.49 15.03 -21.33
CA SER A 103 -7.04 14.92 -21.10
C SER A 103 -6.73 14.53 -19.65
N ALA A 104 -7.45 15.12 -18.69
CA ALA A 104 -7.39 14.72 -17.29
C ALA A 104 -7.85 13.26 -17.09
N THR A 105 -9.00 12.90 -17.67
CA THR A 105 -9.54 11.54 -17.60
C THR A 105 -8.56 10.53 -18.21
N GLY A 106 -7.96 10.88 -19.35
CA GLY A 106 -6.96 10.08 -20.03
C GLY A 106 -5.68 9.91 -19.20
N ALA A 107 -5.24 10.96 -18.49
CA ALA A 107 -4.06 10.88 -17.61
C ALA A 107 -4.29 9.93 -16.42
N VAL A 108 -5.48 9.96 -15.82
CA VAL A 108 -5.88 8.99 -14.77
C VAL A 108 -5.90 7.56 -15.34
N MET A 109 -6.47 7.39 -16.53
CA MET A 109 -6.55 6.10 -17.22
C MET A 109 -5.15 5.51 -17.48
N VAL A 110 -4.27 6.31 -18.10
CA VAL A 110 -2.89 5.95 -18.44
C VAL A 110 -2.04 5.73 -17.20
N GLY A 111 -2.18 6.57 -16.17
CA GLY A 111 -1.46 6.40 -14.91
C GLY A 111 -1.77 5.06 -14.25
N ALA A 112 -3.06 4.74 -14.10
CA ALA A 112 -3.47 3.48 -13.49
C ALA A 112 -3.05 2.24 -14.30
N LEU A 113 -3.22 2.24 -15.63
CA LEU A 113 -2.81 1.14 -16.50
C LEU A 113 -1.28 1.00 -16.55
N GLY A 114 -0.57 2.12 -16.73
CA GLY A 114 0.89 2.16 -16.86
C GLY A 114 1.58 1.64 -15.60
N PHE A 115 1.18 2.12 -14.43
CA PHE A 115 1.77 1.64 -13.18
C PHE A 115 1.29 0.23 -12.80
N THR A 116 0.10 -0.22 -13.19
CA THR A 116 -0.27 -1.64 -13.08
C THR A 116 0.71 -2.49 -13.89
N GLY A 117 1.05 -2.07 -15.11
CA GLY A 117 2.09 -2.69 -15.93
C GLY A 117 3.46 -2.69 -15.26
N LEU A 118 3.89 -1.58 -14.66
CA LEU A 118 5.12 -1.52 -13.87
C LEU A 118 5.08 -2.49 -12.67
N GLY A 119 3.95 -2.58 -11.97
CA GLY A 119 3.75 -3.53 -10.87
C GLY A 119 3.88 -4.98 -11.33
N ILE A 120 3.39 -5.33 -12.52
CA ILE A 120 3.59 -6.65 -13.15
C ILE A 120 5.06 -6.90 -13.44
N LEU A 121 5.78 -5.93 -14.00
CA LEU A 121 7.22 -6.06 -14.26
C LEU A 121 8.00 -6.26 -12.96
N VAL A 122 7.70 -5.49 -11.92
CA VAL A 122 8.32 -5.67 -10.59
C VAL A 122 8.02 -7.05 -10.02
N ALA A 123 6.77 -7.51 -10.11
CA ALA A 123 6.35 -8.82 -9.64
C ALA A 123 7.08 -9.98 -10.36
N GLU A 124 7.34 -9.85 -11.67
CA GLU A 124 8.02 -10.89 -12.45
C GLU A 124 9.53 -10.88 -12.24
N PHE A 125 10.16 -9.70 -12.32
CA PHE A 125 11.62 -9.58 -12.36
C PHE A 125 12.25 -9.44 -10.98
N ALA A 126 11.64 -8.71 -10.06
CA ALA A 126 12.18 -8.52 -8.71
C ALA A 126 11.65 -9.55 -7.71
N ARG A 127 10.46 -10.11 -7.97
CA ARG A 127 9.78 -11.10 -7.11
C ARG A 127 9.82 -10.71 -5.63
N PRO A 128 9.35 -9.49 -5.28
CA PRO A 128 9.48 -8.99 -3.92
C PRO A 128 8.61 -9.80 -2.95
N THR A 129 8.94 -9.74 -1.67
CA THR A 129 8.06 -10.20 -0.58
C THR A 129 6.96 -9.18 -0.29
N ALA A 130 5.88 -9.59 0.37
CA ALA A 130 4.80 -8.69 0.77
C ALA A 130 5.30 -7.61 1.74
N GLY A 131 6.27 -7.93 2.60
CA GLY A 131 6.87 -6.97 3.50
C GLY A 131 7.74 -5.94 2.78
N GLN A 132 8.48 -6.34 1.75
CA GLN A 132 9.25 -5.41 0.91
C GLN A 132 8.35 -4.39 0.19
N VAL A 133 7.24 -4.87 -0.40
CA VAL A 133 6.26 -3.99 -1.04
C VAL A 133 5.58 -3.09 -0.01
N SER A 134 5.25 -3.63 1.17
CA SER A 134 4.66 -2.84 2.26
C SER A 134 5.59 -1.73 2.71
N LEU A 135 6.89 -2.01 2.89
CA LEU A 135 7.87 -1.03 3.31
C LEU A 135 8.07 0.06 2.24
N ALA A 136 8.12 -0.32 0.96
CA ALA A 136 8.15 0.65 -0.13
C ALA A 136 6.93 1.58 -0.10
N ASN A 137 5.72 1.01 -0.02
CA ASN A 137 4.46 1.78 0.06
C ASN A 137 4.44 2.72 1.27
N SER A 138 4.85 2.24 2.44
CA SER A 138 4.96 3.02 3.67
C SER A 138 5.93 4.19 3.48
N GLY A 139 7.11 3.93 2.89
CA GLY A 139 8.09 4.96 2.56
C GLY A 139 7.55 6.06 1.65
N GLY A 140 6.83 5.69 0.60
CA GLY A 140 6.14 6.64 -0.29
C GLY A 140 5.09 7.48 0.43
N LEU A 141 4.20 6.79 1.15
CA LEU A 141 3.08 7.42 1.87
C LEU A 141 3.59 8.43 2.91
N TRP A 142 4.49 8.02 3.79
CA TRP A 142 4.96 8.88 4.88
C TRP A 142 5.89 9.99 4.41
N ALA A 143 6.67 9.76 3.34
CA ALA A 143 7.42 10.84 2.70
C ALA A 143 6.47 11.92 2.17
N GLY A 144 5.38 11.52 1.48
CA GLY A 144 4.34 12.43 1.01
C GLY A 144 3.63 13.16 2.15
N VAL A 145 3.20 12.45 3.19
CA VAL A 145 2.53 13.05 4.36
C VAL A 145 3.43 14.09 5.04
N VAL A 146 4.68 13.75 5.34
CA VAL A 146 5.60 14.67 6.01
C VAL A 146 5.92 15.87 5.11
N ALA A 147 6.17 15.64 3.83
CA ALA A 147 6.41 16.73 2.88
C ALA A 147 5.18 17.65 2.76
N GLY A 148 3.98 17.08 2.62
CA GLY A 148 2.73 17.83 2.53
C GLY A 148 2.47 18.67 3.78
N LEU A 149 2.66 18.10 4.97
CA LEU A 149 2.52 18.84 6.23
C LEU A 149 3.49 20.02 6.33
N LEU A 150 4.77 19.82 5.95
CA LEU A 150 5.78 20.87 6.02
C LEU A 150 5.58 21.92 4.91
N MET A 151 5.25 21.51 3.69
CA MET A 151 5.01 22.44 2.58
C MET A 151 3.73 23.26 2.78
N ALA A 152 2.73 22.73 3.47
CA ALA A 152 1.50 23.46 3.80
C ALA A 152 1.74 24.68 4.72
N THR A 153 2.92 24.77 5.37
CA THR A 153 3.34 25.97 6.13
C THR A 153 3.85 27.11 5.24
N GLN A 154 4.01 26.85 3.94
CA GLN A 154 4.54 27.83 3.00
C GLN A 154 3.44 28.30 2.06
N SER A 155 3.47 29.60 1.72
CA SER A 155 2.64 30.14 0.66
C SER A 155 3.22 29.72 -0.70
N GLY A 156 2.48 28.94 -1.48
CA GLY A 156 2.89 28.52 -2.82
C GLY A 156 1.69 28.18 -3.70
N GLU A 157 1.94 27.99 -4.99
CA GLU A 157 0.91 27.54 -5.91
C GLU A 157 0.58 26.06 -5.66
N THR A 158 -0.71 25.70 -5.68
CA THR A 158 -1.18 24.31 -5.51
C THR A 158 -0.51 23.35 -6.49
N ARG A 159 -0.24 23.83 -7.71
CA ARG A 159 0.45 23.06 -8.76
C ARG A 159 1.85 22.64 -8.32
N ASP A 160 2.63 23.58 -7.79
CA ASP A 160 3.98 23.32 -7.32
C ASP A 160 3.97 22.41 -6.09
N PHE A 161 3.02 22.62 -5.18
CA PHE A 161 2.80 21.76 -4.02
C PHE A 161 2.60 20.29 -4.45
N ILE A 162 1.66 20.03 -5.36
CA ILE A 162 1.35 18.66 -5.82
C ILE A 162 2.53 18.09 -6.61
N GLY A 163 3.16 18.89 -7.49
CA GLY A 163 4.33 18.44 -8.25
C GLY A 163 5.49 18.00 -7.37
N ILE A 164 5.83 18.78 -6.34
CA ILE A 164 6.89 18.45 -5.38
C ILE A 164 6.49 17.26 -4.52
N GLU A 165 5.24 17.23 -4.02
CA GLU A 165 4.73 16.14 -3.19
C GLU A 165 4.83 14.78 -3.91
N GLN A 166 4.40 14.72 -5.17
CA GLN A 166 4.55 13.52 -6.00
C GLN A 166 6.01 13.12 -6.20
N GLY A 167 6.90 14.10 -6.42
CA GLY A 167 8.35 13.84 -6.50
C GLY A 167 8.91 13.20 -5.22
N VAL A 168 8.49 13.70 -4.06
CA VAL A 168 8.92 13.19 -2.75
C VAL A 168 8.32 11.80 -2.46
N VAL A 169 7.04 11.58 -2.79
CA VAL A 169 6.40 10.26 -2.71
C VAL A 169 7.16 9.24 -3.57
N GLY A 170 7.49 9.59 -4.81
CA GLY A 170 8.26 8.74 -5.72
C GLY A 170 9.64 8.42 -5.19
N ALA A 171 10.34 9.42 -4.64
CA ALA A 171 11.63 9.23 -3.98
C ALA A 171 11.52 8.30 -2.76
N GLY A 172 10.46 8.45 -1.95
CA GLY A 172 10.16 7.58 -0.81
C GLY A 172 9.92 6.14 -1.24
N LEU A 173 9.06 5.91 -2.24
CA LEU A 173 8.80 4.58 -2.80
C LEU A 173 10.09 3.90 -3.24
N LEU A 174 10.90 4.59 -4.05
CA LEU A 174 12.14 4.05 -4.61
C LEU A 174 13.18 3.79 -3.51
N THR A 175 13.35 4.73 -2.59
CA THR A 175 14.32 4.60 -1.49
C THR A 175 14.00 3.37 -0.64
N PHE A 176 12.74 3.25 -0.21
CA PHE A 176 12.34 2.13 0.64
C PHE A 176 12.21 0.80 -0.13
N ALA A 177 11.94 0.82 -1.43
CA ALA A 177 12.05 -0.37 -2.28
C ALA A 177 13.50 -0.87 -2.43
N LEU A 178 14.49 0.02 -2.42
CA LEU A 178 15.91 -0.34 -2.47
C LEU A 178 16.40 -0.83 -1.10
N VAL A 179 16.03 -0.12 -0.03
CA VAL A 179 16.40 -0.48 1.35
C VAL A 179 15.82 -1.83 1.74
N SER A 180 14.56 -2.11 1.37
CA SER A 180 13.88 -3.35 1.73
C SER A 180 14.51 -4.62 1.15
N ARG A 181 15.35 -4.51 0.11
CA ARG A 181 16.04 -5.67 -0.47
C ARG A 181 17.00 -6.37 0.49
N ASN A 182 17.50 -5.63 1.49
CA ASN A 182 18.46 -6.14 2.47
C ASN A 182 17.84 -6.30 3.87
N LEU A 183 16.51 -6.27 3.96
CA LEU A 183 15.79 -6.37 5.23
C LEU A 183 14.79 -7.52 5.15
N ASP A 184 14.91 -8.44 6.10
CA ASP A 184 13.83 -9.38 6.40
C ASP A 184 12.79 -8.64 7.24
N ILE A 185 11.83 -8.06 6.52
CA ILE A 185 10.74 -7.31 7.10
C ILE A 185 9.41 -7.96 6.72
N SER A 186 8.55 -8.24 7.69
CA SER A 186 7.19 -8.70 7.39
C SER A 186 6.24 -7.54 7.14
N ARG A 187 5.15 -7.84 6.43
CA ARG A 187 4.02 -6.91 6.28
C ARG A 187 3.41 -6.52 7.64
N GLY A 188 3.42 -7.45 8.61
CA GLY A 188 2.90 -7.20 9.96
C GLY A 188 3.70 -6.14 10.69
N ARG A 189 5.04 -6.22 10.62
CA ARG A 189 5.93 -5.21 11.20
C ARG A 189 5.72 -3.83 10.59
N VAL A 190 5.61 -3.74 9.26
CA VAL A 190 5.36 -2.45 8.59
C VAL A 190 4.02 -1.85 9.02
N LEU A 191 2.96 -2.65 9.18
CA LEU A 191 1.66 -2.16 9.66
C LEU A 191 1.78 -1.54 11.06
N LEU A 192 2.58 -2.13 11.96
CA LEU A 192 2.85 -1.56 13.27
C LEU A 192 3.61 -0.23 13.15
N ILE A 193 4.62 -0.17 12.28
CA ILE A 193 5.37 1.07 12.01
C ILE A 193 4.41 2.16 11.52
N ASP A 194 3.54 1.86 10.55
CA ASP A 194 2.53 2.81 10.04
C ASP A 194 1.57 3.28 11.14
N ALA A 195 1.09 2.37 12.00
CA ALA A 195 0.28 2.73 13.15
C ALA A 195 1.05 3.67 14.11
N GLY A 196 2.35 3.44 14.30
CA GLY A 196 3.26 4.33 15.00
C GLY A 196 3.30 5.73 14.42
N GLY A 197 3.40 5.86 13.09
CA GLY A 197 3.35 7.15 12.40
C GLY A 197 2.03 7.90 12.63
N ILE A 198 0.89 7.20 12.54
CA ILE A 198 -0.44 7.79 12.80
C ILE A 198 -0.53 8.29 14.26
N LEU A 199 -0.21 7.42 15.22
CA LEU A 199 -0.28 7.76 16.64
C LEU A 199 0.68 8.91 16.99
N GLY A 200 1.90 8.86 16.45
CA GLY A 200 2.88 9.92 16.60
C GLY A 200 2.38 11.25 16.06
N GLY A 201 1.78 11.27 14.86
CA GLY A 201 1.19 12.47 14.28
C GLY A 201 0.07 13.05 15.13
N LEU A 202 -0.86 12.21 15.63
CA LEU A 202 -1.95 12.64 16.51
C LEU A 202 -1.43 13.21 17.83
N VAL A 203 -0.41 12.60 18.43
CA VAL A 203 0.24 13.10 19.64
C VAL A 203 0.93 14.44 19.37
N GLY A 204 1.68 14.56 18.27
CA GLY A 204 2.35 15.80 17.88
C GLY A 204 1.38 16.95 17.65
N LEU A 205 0.29 16.70 16.92
CA LEU A 205 -0.80 17.66 16.72
C LEU A 205 -1.41 18.10 18.06
N SER A 206 -1.78 17.12 18.90
CA SER A 206 -2.43 17.39 20.19
C SER A 206 -1.52 18.18 21.12
N ALA A 207 -0.23 17.87 21.16
CA ALA A 207 0.73 18.56 22.00
C ALA A 207 0.89 20.03 21.59
N MET A 208 1.00 20.31 20.28
CA MET A 208 1.09 21.70 19.80
C MET A 208 -0.23 22.45 19.99
N PHE A 209 -1.37 21.80 19.77
CA PHE A 209 -2.68 22.40 20.02
C PHE A 209 -2.84 22.83 21.49
N LEU A 210 -2.45 21.98 22.43
CA LEU A 210 -2.53 22.32 23.86
C LEU A 210 -1.51 23.39 24.29
N ALA A 211 -0.37 23.49 23.59
CA ALA A 211 0.69 24.44 23.93
C ALA A 211 0.47 25.84 23.33
N LEU A 212 -0.10 25.92 22.12
CA LEU A 212 -0.14 27.14 21.30
C LEU A 212 -1.54 27.53 20.82
N ASP A 213 -2.56 26.71 21.06
CA ASP A 213 -3.92 26.88 20.52
C ASP A 213 -3.99 26.83 18.97
N SER A 214 -5.20 26.98 18.42
CA SER A 214 -5.53 26.84 17.00
C SER A 214 -5.07 27.98 16.10
N ASP A 215 -4.71 29.14 16.65
CA ASP A 215 -4.25 30.30 15.89
C ASP A 215 -2.84 30.10 15.29
N HIS A 216 -2.11 29.07 15.73
CA HIS A 216 -0.74 28.76 15.29
C HIS A 216 -0.70 27.56 14.33
N GLY A 217 -1.46 27.64 13.23
CA GLY A 217 -1.62 26.56 12.25
C GLY A 217 -0.29 25.93 11.77
N ASP A 218 0.72 26.73 11.45
CA ASP A 218 2.02 26.23 11.02
C ASP A 218 2.71 25.38 12.11
N ALA A 219 2.62 25.80 13.37
CA ALA A 219 3.17 25.05 14.48
C ALA A 219 2.44 23.71 14.68
N LEU A 220 1.12 23.67 14.46
CA LEU A 220 0.35 22.43 14.48
C LEU A 220 0.82 21.46 13.38
N LEU A 221 1.04 21.96 12.16
CA LEU A 221 1.51 21.15 11.04
C LEU A 221 2.93 20.61 11.28
N VAL A 222 3.86 21.47 11.72
CA VAL A 222 5.23 21.07 12.07
C VAL A 222 5.24 20.07 13.22
N GLY A 223 4.45 20.31 14.27
CA GLY A 223 4.32 19.39 15.40
C GLY A 223 3.79 18.02 14.98
N THR A 224 2.80 18.00 14.08
CA THR A 224 2.27 16.77 13.49
C THR A 224 3.36 16.03 12.72
N ALA A 225 4.11 16.73 11.85
CA ALA A 225 5.19 16.12 11.07
C ALA A 225 6.30 15.52 11.95
N VAL A 226 6.74 16.26 12.98
CA VAL A 226 7.71 15.77 13.96
C VAL A 226 7.16 14.56 14.72
N GLY A 227 5.89 14.61 15.11
CA GLY A 227 5.19 13.51 15.77
C GLY A 227 5.16 12.25 14.90
N VAL A 228 4.82 12.38 13.61
CA VAL A 228 4.85 11.27 12.64
C VAL A 228 6.25 10.63 12.60
N LEU A 229 7.30 11.43 12.42
CA LEU A 229 8.68 10.92 12.34
C LEU A 229 9.11 10.22 13.65
N ALA A 230 8.77 10.81 14.80
CA ALA A 230 9.07 10.22 16.10
C ALA A 230 8.30 8.89 16.30
N GLY A 231 7.03 8.83 15.88
CA GLY A 231 6.20 7.63 15.96
C GLY A 231 6.71 6.51 15.06
N LEU A 232 7.04 6.81 13.79
CA LEU A 232 7.66 5.88 12.87
C LEU A 232 8.98 5.34 13.43
N GLY A 233 9.88 6.23 13.87
CA GLY A 233 11.20 5.86 14.41
C GLY A 233 11.10 5.02 15.68
N THR A 234 10.22 5.41 16.61
CA THR A 234 10.00 4.69 17.87
C THR A 234 9.46 3.30 17.61
N THR A 235 8.42 3.15 16.79
CA THR A 235 7.87 1.82 16.50
C THR A 235 8.82 0.97 15.67
N THR A 236 9.60 1.56 14.76
CA THR A 236 10.68 0.85 14.05
C THR A 236 11.70 0.26 15.02
N PHE A 237 12.09 1.01 16.04
CA PHE A 237 13.01 0.55 17.08
C PHE A 237 12.39 -0.54 17.97
N LEU A 238 11.16 -0.34 18.44
CA LEU A 238 10.47 -1.28 19.32
C LEU A 238 10.11 -2.61 18.65
N THR A 239 9.92 -2.59 17.32
CA THR A 239 9.57 -3.79 16.54
C THR A 239 10.79 -4.40 15.84
N ARG A 240 12.02 -4.01 16.21
CA ARG A 240 13.23 -4.47 15.52
C ARG A 240 13.41 -5.99 15.49
N ASP A 241 12.91 -6.66 16.54
CA ASP A 241 13.00 -8.11 16.73
C ASP A 241 11.68 -8.82 16.35
N PHE A 242 10.70 -8.12 15.76
CA PHE A 242 9.37 -8.68 15.44
C PHE A 242 9.42 -9.82 14.41
N ASP A 243 10.40 -9.79 13.51
CA ASP A 243 10.58 -10.78 12.44
C ASP A 243 11.68 -11.80 12.77
N ALA A 244 12.23 -11.76 14.00
CA ALA A 244 13.26 -12.72 14.41
C ALA A 244 12.66 -14.14 14.49
N PRO A 245 13.43 -15.19 14.14
CA PRO A 245 12.98 -16.57 14.30
C PRO A 245 12.59 -16.85 15.75
N ASP A 246 11.34 -17.24 15.97
CA ASP A 246 10.86 -17.63 17.29
C ASP A 246 11.60 -18.89 17.75
N ASN A 247 12.55 -18.73 18.66
CA ASN A 247 13.11 -19.85 19.44
C ASN A 247 12.17 -20.31 20.56
N THR A 248 10.97 -19.73 20.64
CA THR A 248 9.95 -20.07 21.64
C THR A 248 9.01 -21.13 21.08
N PRO A 249 8.79 -22.25 21.81
CA PRO A 249 7.86 -23.29 21.37
C PRO A 249 6.48 -22.69 21.13
N THR A 250 6.01 -22.76 19.90
CA THR A 250 4.71 -22.23 19.50
C THR A 250 3.61 -23.11 20.08
N VAL A 251 2.79 -22.53 20.96
CA VAL A 251 1.63 -23.20 21.55
C VAL A 251 0.37 -22.68 20.89
N SER A 252 -0.25 -23.51 20.06
CA SER A 252 -1.55 -23.24 19.46
C SER A 252 -2.66 -23.85 20.33
N VAL A 253 -3.61 -23.03 20.76
CA VAL A 253 -4.85 -23.51 21.37
C VAL A 253 -5.93 -23.53 20.30
N VAL A 254 -6.37 -24.72 19.90
CA VAL A 254 -7.44 -24.90 18.93
C VAL A 254 -8.68 -25.49 19.59
N PRO A 255 -9.88 -25.01 19.22
CA PRO A 255 -11.12 -25.67 19.62
C PRO A 255 -11.14 -27.10 19.07
N ALA A 256 -11.26 -28.07 19.97
CA ALA A 256 -11.37 -29.48 19.62
C ALA A 256 -12.80 -29.96 19.82
N ALA A 257 -13.40 -30.51 18.75
CA ALA A 257 -14.66 -31.22 18.85
C ALA A 257 -14.41 -32.60 19.48
N LEU A 258 -14.85 -32.79 20.72
CA LEU A 258 -14.72 -34.06 21.44
C LEU A 258 -15.89 -34.99 21.10
N GLY A 259 -15.67 -35.85 20.09
CA GLY A 259 -16.40 -37.10 19.88
C GLY A 259 -17.94 -37.03 19.75
N ARG A 260 -18.55 -38.22 19.65
CA ARG A 260 -19.95 -38.46 19.24
C ARG A 260 -21.04 -37.86 20.16
N HIS A 261 -20.66 -37.18 21.24
CA HIS A 261 -21.55 -36.57 22.22
C HIS A 261 -21.44 -35.04 22.33
N GLY A 262 -20.71 -34.37 21.42
CA GLY A 262 -20.86 -32.91 21.20
C GLY A 262 -20.21 -32.01 22.26
N GLY A 263 -19.16 -32.47 22.95
CA GLY A 263 -18.39 -31.61 23.86
C GLY A 263 -17.47 -30.66 23.09
N MET A 264 -17.43 -29.37 23.46
CA MET A 264 -16.37 -28.45 23.06
C MET A 264 -15.21 -28.55 24.06
N GLY A 265 -14.01 -28.90 23.58
CA GLY A 265 -12.77 -28.86 24.35
C GLY A 265 -11.75 -27.90 23.75
N LEU A 266 -10.67 -27.65 24.47
CA LEU A 266 -9.48 -26.97 23.96
C LEU A 266 -8.37 -27.99 23.79
N ALA A 267 -7.79 -28.08 22.60
CA ALA A 267 -6.57 -28.83 22.36
C ALA A 267 -5.39 -27.85 22.34
N VAL A 268 -4.34 -28.21 23.08
CA VAL A 268 -3.06 -27.49 23.07
C VAL A 268 -2.12 -28.29 22.18
N LEU A 269 -1.71 -27.71 21.06
CA LEU A 269 -0.70 -28.26 20.16
C LEU A 269 0.57 -27.44 20.31
N GLY A 270 1.69 -28.11 20.56
CA GLY A 270 3.01 -27.49 20.64
C GLY A 270 4.04 -28.29 19.85
N GLN A 271 4.97 -27.58 19.20
CA GLN A 271 6.27 -28.15 18.84
C GLN A 271 7.22 -27.86 19.99
N PHE A 272 7.67 -28.93 20.66
CA PHE A 272 8.62 -28.90 21.76
C PHE A 272 9.99 -29.39 21.29
#